data_AF-A0AA41H5A0-F1
#
_entry.id   AF-A0AA41H5A0-F1
#
_cell.length_a   1.000
_cell.length_b   1.000
_cell.length_c   1.000
_cell.angle_alpha   90.00
_cell.angle_beta   90.00
_cell.angle_gamma   90.00
#
_symmetry.space_group_name_H-M   'P 1'
#
loop_
_entity.id
_entity.type
_entity.pdbx_description
1 polymer ?
#
loop_
_entity_poly.entity_id
_entity_poly.type
_entity_poly.pdbx_seq_one_letter_code
_entity_poly.pdbx_strand_id
1 'polypeptide(L)'
;MHYTLNEVDRHHQVNINESAPPVLIPKRCVCGKAATAKQLDQHSKCVACQLADRVATLQPEDLAILRHMVGATDHHPRSRWGFRNEYLCNHRDKPSMGRLMLAGFVIAGDAMLVLSPSDLRYFHATAAGCKLAGLPTKRASVALGARP
;
A
#
# COMPACT_ATOMS: atom_id res chain seq x y z
N MET A 1 -27.79 24.11 27.18
CA MET A 1 -27.62 22.64 27.31
C MET A 1 -26.17 22.39 27.67
N HIS A 2 -25.91 21.93 28.91
CA HIS A 2 -24.57 21.60 29.37
C HIS A 2 -24.30 20.13 29.00
N TYR A 3 -23.41 19.87 28.05
CA TYR A 3 -23.03 18.50 27.69
C TYR A 3 -22.07 17.97 28.75
N THR A 4 -22.55 17.09 29.63
CA THR A 4 -21.70 16.32 30.53
C THR A 4 -21.12 15.14 29.75
N LEU A 5 -19.80 15.13 29.54
CA LEU A 5 -19.10 14.02 28.91
C LEU A 5 -19.29 12.74 29.73
N ASN A 6 -19.62 11.65 29.06
CA ASN A 6 -19.79 10.35 29.71
C ASN A 6 -18.44 9.87 30.28
N GLU A 7 -18.49 8.95 31.24
CA GLU A 7 -17.31 8.42 31.94
C GLU A 7 -16.26 7.81 30.99
N VAL A 8 -16.72 7.20 29.89
CA VAL A 8 -15.88 6.69 28.80
C VAL A 8 -15.12 7.81 28.09
N ASP A 9 -15.78 8.94 27.81
CA ASP A 9 -15.16 10.10 27.17
C ASP A 9 -14.11 10.75 28.08
N ARG A 10 -14.39 10.82 29.40
CA ARG A 10 -13.40 11.28 30.39
C ARG A 10 -12.16 10.38 30.42
N HIS A 11 -12.33 9.06 30.38
CA HIS A 11 -11.20 8.12 30.33
C HIS A 11 -10.37 8.26 29.05
N HIS A 12 -11.01 8.46 27.90
CA HIS A 12 -10.29 8.72 26.64
C HIS A 12 -9.51 10.03 26.70
N GLN A 13 -10.08 11.10 27.26
CA GLN A 13 -9.41 12.39 27.40
C GLN A 13 -8.19 12.32 28.34
N VAL A 14 -8.29 11.58 29.45
CA VAL A 14 -7.19 11.39 30.41
C VAL A 14 -6.03 10.64 29.76
N ASN A 15 -6.30 9.54 29.04
CA ASN A 15 -5.26 8.79 28.34
C ASN A 15 -4.53 9.62 27.27
N ILE A 16 -5.25 10.52 26.58
CA ILE A 16 -4.67 11.44 25.58
C ILE A 16 -3.76 12.48 26.25
N ASN A 17 -4.14 12.97 27.43
CA ASN A 17 -3.40 14.01 28.15
C ASN A 17 -2.21 13.47 28.95
N GLU A 18 -2.26 12.22 29.44
CA GLU A 18 -1.21 11.62 30.27
C GLU A 18 -0.12 10.89 29.47
N SER A 19 -0.39 10.55 28.22
CA SER A 19 0.60 9.86 27.38
C SER A 19 1.53 10.87 26.73
N ALA A 20 2.74 11.04 27.27
CA ALA A 20 3.80 11.75 26.56
C ALA A 20 3.92 11.18 25.13
N PRO A 21 3.97 12.03 24.09
CA PRO A 21 4.00 11.55 22.72
C PRO A 21 5.21 10.62 22.54
N PRO A 22 5.04 9.46 21.87
CA PRO A 22 6.11 8.47 21.74
C PRO A 22 7.34 9.10 21.10
N VAL A 23 8.43 9.18 21.85
CA VAL A 23 9.69 9.75 21.36
C VAL A 23 10.30 8.78 20.36
N LEU A 24 10.43 9.21 19.11
CA LEU A 24 11.08 8.42 18.07
C LEU A 24 12.60 8.48 18.27
N ILE A 25 13.17 7.42 18.82
CA ILE A 25 14.63 7.31 19.01
C ILE A 25 15.28 6.98 17.66
N PRO A 26 16.14 7.86 17.11
CA PRO A 26 16.84 7.59 15.87
C PRO A 26 17.92 6.51 16.07
N LYS A 27 17.99 5.55 15.14
CA LYS A 27 19.04 4.53 15.03
C LYS A 27 19.44 4.35 13.56
N ARG A 28 20.43 3.51 13.29
CA ARG A 28 20.80 3.10 11.93
C ARG A 28 20.55 1.61 11.73
N CYS A 29 20.04 1.27 10.56
CA CYS A 29 19.95 -0.11 10.09
C CYS A 29 21.34 -0.62 9.67
N VAL A 30 21.47 -1.95 9.54
CA VAL A 30 22.69 -2.61 9.02
C VAL A 30 23.16 -2.03 7.67
N CYS A 31 22.23 -1.59 6.82
CA CYS A 31 22.54 -0.92 5.54
C CYS A 31 23.01 0.54 5.67
N GLY A 32 23.19 1.06 6.89
CA GLY A 32 23.61 2.42 7.18
C GLY A 32 22.50 3.49 7.15
N LYS A 33 21.32 3.17 6.61
CA LYS A 33 20.18 4.09 6.51
C LYS A 33 19.54 4.36 7.89
N ALA A 34 18.99 5.57 8.04
CA ALA A 34 18.24 5.95 9.24
C ALA A 34 17.00 5.06 9.44
N ALA A 35 16.74 4.72 10.69
CA ALA A 35 15.55 4.00 11.15
C ALA A 35 15.21 4.45 12.58
N THR A 36 14.05 4.08 13.10
CA THR A 36 13.74 4.27 14.52
C THR A 36 14.06 3.00 15.31
N ALA A 37 14.34 3.14 16.61
CA ALA A 37 14.61 1.99 17.48
C ALA A 37 13.47 0.97 17.42
N LYS A 38 12.22 1.43 17.63
CA LYS A 38 11.02 0.59 17.53
C LYS A 38 10.92 -0.18 16.20
N GLN A 39 11.26 0.47 15.08
CA GLN A 39 11.22 -0.18 13.78
C GLN A 39 12.26 -1.31 13.66
N LEU A 40 13.48 -1.08 14.16
CA LEU A 40 14.52 -2.11 14.16
C LEU A 40 14.19 -3.24 15.13
N ASP A 41 13.56 -2.94 16.27
CA ASP A 41 13.14 -3.96 17.22
C ASP A 41 12.02 -4.84 16.63
N GLN A 42 11.09 -4.25 15.88
CA GLN A 42 9.97 -4.98 15.28
C GLN A 42 10.34 -5.76 14.01
N HIS A 43 11.21 -5.22 13.16
CA HIS A 43 11.46 -5.76 11.82
C HIS A 43 12.93 -6.04 11.52
N SER A 44 13.85 -5.66 12.42
CA SER A 44 15.30 -5.76 12.24
C SER A 44 15.86 -5.01 11.02
N LYS A 45 15.03 -4.22 10.32
CA LYS A 45 15.36 -3.58 9.04
C LYS A 45 14.71 -2.19 8.91
N CYS A 46 15.38 -1.25 8.24
CA CYS A 46 14.79 0.04 7.87
C CYS A 46 13.72 -0.11 6.77
N VAL A 47 12.94 0.96 6.53
CA VAL A 47 11.78 0.92 5.61
C VAL A 47 12.25 0.61 4.19
N ALA A 48 13.41 1.15 3.80
CA ALA A 48 13.98 0.90 2.48
C ALA A 48 14.42 -0.55 2.31
N CYS A 49 14.99 -1.18 3.34
CA CYS A 49 15.34 -2.60 3.28
C CYS A 49 14.11 -3.50 3.24
N GLN A 50 13.09 -3.20 4.05
CA GLN A 50 11.82 -3.93 4.00
C GLN A 50 11.15 -3.81 2.63
N LEU A 51 11.19 -2.62 2.01
CA LEU A 51 10.69 -2.42 0.65
C LEU A 51 11.50 -3.24 -0.36
N ALA A 52 12.84 -3.25 -0.25
CA ALA A 52 13.68 -4.03 -1.14
C ALA A 52 13.40 -5.54 -1.02
N ASP A 53 13.20 -6.07 0.19
CA ASP A 53 12.83 -7.46 0.40
C ASP A 53 11.49 -7.80 -0.27
N ARG A 54 10.49 -6.94 -0.12
CA ARG A 54 9.17 -7.11 -0.77
C ARG A 54 9.26 -7.05 -2.29
N VAL A 55 10.14 -6.22 -2.84
CA VAL A 55 10.37 -6.15 -4.30
C VAL A 55 11.11 -7.40 -4.79
N ALA A 56 12.04 -7.95 -4.00
CA ALA A 56 12.79 -9.15 -4.36
C ALA A 56 11.92 -10.41 -4.50
N THR A 57 10.72 -10.44 -3.90
CA THR A 57 9.77 -11.56 -4.08
C THR A 57 8.99 -11.49 -5.40
N LEU A 58 9.11 -10.41 -6.17
CA LEU A 58 8.36 -10.20 -7.40
C LEU A 58 9.12 -10.69 -8.63
N GLN A 59 8.35 -11.13 -9.63
CA GLN A 59 8.86 -11.47 -10.95
C GLN A 59 8.68 -10.29 -11.92
N PRO A 60 9.44 -10.22 -13.03
CA PRO A 60 9.32 -9.13 -14.00
C PRO A 60 7.90 -8.92 -14.55
N GLU A 61 7.14 -9.99 -14.77
CA GLU A 61 5.75 -9.93 -15.23
C GLU A 61 4.82 -9.25 -14.23
N ASP A 62 5.10 -9.35 -12.93
CA ASP A 62 4.29 -8.73 -11.88
C ASP A 62 4.36 -7.20 -11.98
N LEU A 63 5.54 -6.67 -12.30
CA LEU A 63 5.73 -5.23 -12.51
C LEU A 63 5.04 -4.74 -13.78
N ALA A 64 5.00 -5.56 -14.84
CA ALA A 64 4.28 -5.21 -16.06
C ALA A 64 2.77 -5.10 -15.80
N ILE A 65 2.20 -6.05 -15.05
CA ILE A 65 0.79 -6.01 -14.67
C ILE A 65 0.50 -4.81 -13.76
N LEU A 66 1.37 -4.55 -12.78
CA LEU A 66 1.22 -3.41 -11.88
C LEU A 66 1.25 -2.06 -12.64
N ARG A 67 2.17 -1.90 -13.60
CA ARG A 67 2.20 -0.72 -14.49
C ARG A 67 0.95 -0.61 -15.34
N HIS A 68 0.47 -1.73 -15.86
CA HIS A 68 -0.79 -1.76 -16.60
C HIS A 68 -1.95 -1.30 -15.72
N MET A 69 -2.13 -1.87 -14.53
CA MET A 69 -3.20 -1.54 -13.56
C MET A 69 -3.33 -0.03 -13.31
N VAL A 70 -2.21 0.70 -13.21
CA VAL A 70 -2.20 2.16 -12.98
C VAL A 70 -2.03 3.00 -14.24
N GLY A 71 -1.95 2.38 -15.42
CA GLY A 71 -1.77 3.08 -16.70
C GLY A 71 -0.40 3.75 -16.86
N ALA A 72 0.63 3.28 -16.15
CA ALA A 72 2.02 3.74 -16.25
C ALA A 72 2.78 2.96 -17.33
N THR A 73 2.28 3.05 -18.56
CA THR A 73 2.83 2.39 -19.75
C THR A 73 3.36 3.44 -20.72
N ASP A 74 4.34 3.08 -21.55
CA ASP A 74 4.99 4.02 -22.47
C ASP A 74 4.05 4.62 -23.53
N HIS A 75 2.93 3.94 -23.83
CA HIS A 75 1.89 4.45 -24.73
C HIS A 75 1.11 5.66 -24.17
N HIS A 76 1.19 5.92 -22.87
CA HIS A 76 0.51 7.04 -22.23
C HIS A 76 1.54 8.09 -21.80
N PRO A 77 1.28 9.40 -22.04
CA PRO A 77 2.16 10.43 -21.53
C PRO A 77 2.22 10.37 -20.00
N ARG A 78 3.38 10.66 -19.40
CA ARG A 78 3.58 10.63 -17.94
C ARG A 78 2.60 11.54 -17.18
N SER A 79 2.13 12.60 -17.83
CA SER A 79 1.08 13.49 -17.32
C SER A 79 -0.31 12.85 -17.23
N ARG A 80 -0.50 11.63 -17.75
CA ARG A 80 -1.74 10.89 -17.63
C ARG A 80 -1.62 9.66 -16.74
N TRP A 81 -0.42 9.24 -16.36
CA TRP A 81 -0.24 8.05 -15.51
C TRP A 81 -1.08 8.14 -14.22
N GLY A 82 -1.59 7.00 -13.75
CA GLY A 82 -2.49 6.96 -12.61
C GLY A 82 -3.92 7.41 -12.92
N PHE A 83 -4.30 7.56 -14.19
CA PHE A 83 -5.69 7.84 -14.59
C PHE A 83 -6.66 6.70 -14.27
N ARG A 84 -6.13 5.51 -13.96
CA ARG A 84 -6.87 4.32 -13.54
C ARG A 84 -6.16 3.67 -12.38
N ASN A 85 -6.88 2.85 -11.63
CA ASN A 85 -6.33 1.98 -10.60
C ASN A 85 -7.21 0.75 -10.42
N GLU A 86 -7.60 0.13 -11.52
CA GLU A 86 -8.47 -1.03 -11.54
C GLU A 86 -7.97 -2.02 -12.56
N TYR A 87 -7.90 -3.28 -12.14
CA TYR A 87 -7.44 -4.36 -12.98
C TYR A 87 -8.30 -5.60 -12.76
N LEU A 88 -9.02 -6.00 -13.81
CA LEU A 88 -9.77 -7.24 -13.80
C LEU A 88 -8.80 -8.41 -14.03
N CYS A 89 -8.58 -9.22 -12.99
CA CYS A 89 -7.63 -10.32 -13.07
C CYS A 89 -8.21 -11.48 -13.89
N ASN A 90 -7.53 -11.87 -14.95
CA ASN A 90 -7.82 -13.12 -15.67
C ASN A 90 -7.22 -14.33 -14.93
N HIS A 91 -7.50 -15.56 -15.39
CA HIS A 91 -6.97 -16.78 -14.77
C HIS A 91 -5.45 -16.87 -14.82
N ARG A 92 -4.82 -16.41 -15.91
CA ARG A 92 -3.37 -16.47 -16.14
C ARG A 92 -2.60 -15.60 -15.15
N ASP A 93 -3.16 -14.46 -14.77
CA ASP A 93 -2.50 -13.45 -13.96
C ASP A 93 -2.73 -13.65 -12.45
N LYS A 94 -3.49 -14.69 -12.06
CA LYS A 94 -3.76 -15.04 -10.65
C LYS A 94 -2.49 -15.26 -9.82
N PRO A 95 -1.47 -15.99 -10.30
CA PRO A 95 -0.22 -16.16 -9.55
C PRO A 95 0.49 -14.84 -9.29
N SER A 96 0.51 -13.94 -10.29
CA SER A 96 1.08 -12.60 -10.17
C SER A 96 0.31 -11.73 -9.19
N MET A 97 -1.03 -11.76 -9.23
CA MET A 97 -1.86 -11.06 -8.25
C MET A 97 -1.59 -11.57 -6.83
N GLY A 98 -1.47 -12.89 -6.65
CA GLY A 98 -1.14 -13.49 -5.36
C GLY A 98 0.18 -12.97 -4.80
N ARG A 99 1.24 -12.94 -5.62
CA ARG A 99 2.55 -12.38 -5.21
C ARG A 99 2.47 -10.89 -4.90
N LEU A 100 1.80 -10.10 -5.74
CA LEU A 100 1.64 -8.65 -5.54
C LEU A 100 0.84 -8.32 -4.28
N MET A 101 -0.19 -9.12 -3.96
CA MET A 101 -0.96 -8.98 -2.73
C MET A 101 -0.16 -9.39 -1.50
N LEU A 102 0.52 -10.53 -1.52
CA LEU A 102 1.37 -10.99 -0.42
C LEU A 102 2.50 -10.00 -0.14
N ALA A 103 3.08 -9.42 -1.19
CA ALA A 103 4.07 -8.36 -1.09
C ALA A 103 3.44 -6.99 -0.76
N GLY A 104 2.13 -6.88 -0.57
CA GLY A 104 1.41 -5.68 -0.13
C GLY A 104 1.41 -4.52 -1.14
N PHE A 105 1.58 -4.80 -2.42
CA PHE A 105 1.54 -3.79 -3.49
C PHE A 105 0.14 -3.63 -4.08
N VAL A 106 -0.71 -4.65 -3.97
CA VAL A 106 -2.07 -4.69 -4.52
C VAL A 106 -3.05 -5.15 -3.44
N ILE A 107 -4.28 -4.67 -3.50
CA ILE A 107 -5.42 -5.15 -2.71
C ILE A 107 -6.51 -5.68 -3.64
N ALA A 108 -7.27 -6.65 -3.14
CA ALA A 108 -8.45 -7.16 -3.82
C ALA A 108 -9.61 -6.17 -3.63
N GLY A 109 -10.29 -5.83 -4.73
CA GLY A 109 -11.54 -5.08 -4.75
C GLY A 109 -12.76 -5.99 -4.89
N ASP A 110 -13.83 -5.43 -5.46
CA ASP A 110 -15.12 -6.12 -5.57
C ASP A 110 -15.08 -7.28 -6.56
N ALA A 111 -15.82 -8.34 -6.24
CA ALA A 111 -16.02 -9.48 -7.13
C ALA A 111 -17.06 -9.11 -8.20
N MET A 112 -16.72 -9.30 -9.47
CA MET A 112 -17.60 -8.97 -10.59
C MET A 112 -18.62 -10.09 -10.85
N LEU A 113 -18.21 -11.35 -10.68
CA LEU A 113 -19.09 -12.53 -10.80
C LEU A 113 -18.71 -13.51 -9.70
N VAL A 114 -19.68 -13.85 -8.85
CA VAL A 114 -19.57 -14.90 -7.81
C VAL A 114 -20.29 -16.13 -8.34
N LEU A 115 -19.63 -16.88 -9.20
CA LEU A 115 -20.25 -18.03 -9.88
C LEU A 115 -19.39 -19.30 -9.80
N SER A 116 -18.15 -19.24 -9.31
CA SER A 116 -17.22 -20.39 -9.30
C SER A 116 -16.01 -20.13 -8.40
N PRO A 117 -15.28 -21.15 -7.91
CA PRO A 117 -13.98 -20.96 -7.22
C PRO A 117 -12.94 -20.15 -8.02
N SER A 118 -13.24 -19.86 -9.29
CA SER A 118 -12.43 -19.09 -10.22
C SER A 118 -12.80 -17.61 -10.33
N ASP A 119 -13.55 -17.03 -9.38
CA ASP A 119 -14.12 -15.69 -9.44
C ASP A 119 -13.23 -14.61 -10.09
N LEU A 120 -13.85 -13.89 -11.04
CA LEU A 120 -13.31 -12.68 -11.66
C LEU A 120 -13.46 -11.53 -10.67
N ARG A 121 -12.34 -10.96 -10.25
CA ARG A 121 -12.28 -9.90 -9.25
C ARG A 121 -11.40 -8.75 -9.72
N TYR A 122 -11.78 -7.54 -9.33
CA TYR A 122 -10.96 -6.36 -9.54
C TYR A 122 -9.85 -6.27 -8.49
N PHE A 123 -8.72 -5.71 -8.91
CA PHE A 123 -7.57 -5.45 -8.05
C PHE A 123 -7.12 -4.02 -8.21
N HIS A 124 -6.66 -3.44 -7.10
CA HIS A 124 -6.23 -2.05 -7.03
C HIS A 124 -4.82 -1.96 -6.46
N ALA A 125 -3.99 -1.10 -7.03
CA ALA A 125 -2.66 -0.83 -6.49
C ALA A 125 -2.79 -0.01 -5.21
N THR A 126 -2.02 -0.40 -4.19
CA THR A 126 -1.83 0.39 -2.98
C THR A 126 -0.95 1.60 -3.26
N ALA A 127 -0.82 2.51 -2.29
CA ALA A 127 0.15 3.61 -2.37
C ALA A 127 1.59 3.11 -2.60
N ALA A 128 1.96 1.96 -2.03
CA ALA A 128 3.26 1.33 -2.27
C ALA A 128 3.36 0.78 -3.70
N GLY A 129 2.30 0.15 -4.20
CA GLY A 129 2.21 -0.35 -5.57
C GLY A 129 2.31 0.76 -6.62
N CYS A 130 1.61 1.89 -6.42
CA CYS A 130 1.71 3.06 -7.29
C CYS A 130 3.15 3.59 -7.36
N LYS A 131 3.84 3.70 -6.22
CA LYS A 131 5.25 4.11 -6.18
C LYS A 131 6.16 3.12 -6.89
N LEU A 132 5.95 1.82 -6.68
CA LEU A 132 6.73 0.76 -7.35
C LEU A 132 6.52 0.77 -8.88
N ALA A 133 5.31 1.08 -9.33
CA ALA A 133 5.01 1.28 -10.74
C ALA A 133 5.66 2.53 -11.35
N GLY A 134 6.27 3.39 -10.53
CA GLY A 134 6.96 4.61 -10.97
C GLY A 134 6.07 5.85 -10.99
N LEU A 135 4.90 5.84 -10.35
CA LEU A 135 4.06 7.04 -10.29
C LEU A 135 4.70 8.10 -9.39
N PRO A 136 4.81 9.37 -9.85
CA PRO A 136 5.14 10.48 -8.97
C PRO A 136 4.01 10.69 -7.96
N THR A 137 4.32 11.27 -6.79
CA THR A 137 3.37 11.44 -5.67
C THR A 137 2.02 12.02 -6.11
N LYS A 138 2.03 13.07 -6.93
CA LYS A 138 0.81 13.70 -7.45
C LYS A 138 -0.06 12.71 -8.24
N ARG A 139 0.54 11.84 -9.05
CA ARG A 139 -0.17 10.85 -9.87
C ARG A 139 -0.58 9.63 -9.07
N ALA A 140 0.20 9.24 -8.07
CA ALA A 140 -0.20 8.22 -7.11
C ALA A 140 -1.48 8.65 -6.37
N SER A 141 -1.60 9.92 -5.97
CA SER A 141 -2.84 10.44 -5.37
C SER A 141 -4.03 10.38 -6.34
N VAL A 142 -3.81 10.66 -7.64
CA VAL A 142 -4.87 10.52 -8.66
C VAL A 142 -5.29 9.06 -8.81
N ALA A 143 -4.35 8.12 -8.88
CA ALA A 143 -4.64 6.69 -8.98
C ALA A 143 -5.43 6.18 -7.78
N LEU A 144 -5.07 6.62 -6.57
CA LEU A 144 -5.77 6.23 -5.34
C LEU A 144 -7.14 6.90 -5.20
N GLY A 145 -7.35 8.05 -5.85
CA GLY A 145 -8.62 8.78 -5.89
C GLY A 145 -9.51 8.42 -7.08
N ALA A 146 -9.00 7.65 -8.05
CA ALA A 146 -9.80 7.00 -9.07
C ALA A 146 -10.70 6.01 -8.34
N ARG A 147 -11.94 6.43 -8.06
CA ARG A 147 -12.94 5.58 -7.41
C ARG A 147 -13.12 4.31 -8.26
N PRO A 148 -13.30 3.14 -7.62
CA PRO A 148 -13.90 2.00 -8.30
C PRO A 148 -15.31 2.35 -8.80
#